data_AF-A0A9P6XPR0-F1
#
_entry.id   AF-A0A9P6XPR0-F1
#
_cell.length_a   1.000
_cell.length_b   1.000
_cell.length_c   1.000
_cell.angle_alpha   90.00
_cell.angle_beta   90.00
_cell.angle_gamma   90.00
#
_symmetry.space_group_name_H-M   'P 1'
#
loop_
_entity.id
_entity.type
_entity.pdbx_description
1 polymer ?
#
loop_
_entity_poly.entity_id
_entity_poly.type
_entity_poly.pdbx_seq_one_letter_code
_entity_poly.pdbx_strand_id
1 'polypeptide(L)'
;MFTTLRKTHCSSVMRPNGGRSKVLSAADEHYYVRQLTKNCVPSAVKVTKCLENDIGKNVGVERVHKVLRKSVLGAIEKPKKPLLSTKNIRNKLSWCIAHSNSTVDD
;
A
#
# COMPACT_ATOMS: atom_id res chain seq x y z
N MET A 1 18.90 -10.26 10.27
CA MET A 1 18.43 -9.72 11.57
C MET A 1 19.59 -9.07 12.34
N PHE A 2 20.20 -7.99 11.82
CA PHE A 2 21.38 -7.34 12.46
C PHE A 2 21.13 -5.87 12.87
N THR A 3 19.91 -5.36 12.70
CA THR A 3 19.62 -3.93 12.84
C THR A 3 19.34 -3.50 14.28
N THR A 4 19.00 -4.43 15.17
CA THR A 4 18.65 -4.17 16.58
C THR A 4 19.89 -3.93 17.44
N LEU A 5 20.87 -4.86 17.43
CA LEU A 5 22.13 -4.74 18.19
C LEU A 5 22.89 -3.44 17.89
N ARG A 6 22.94 -3.03 16.63
CA ARG A 6 23.68 -1.83 16.22
C ARG A 6 23.01 -0.54 16.68
N LYS A 7 21.67 -0.52 16.79
CA LYS A 7 20.92 0.62 17.31
C LYS A 7 21.12 0.81 18.81
N THR A 8 21.24 -0.28 19.56
CA THR A 8 21.39 -0.23 21.03
C THR A 8 22.83 0.03 21.46
N HIS A 9 23.82 -0.54 20.78
CA HIS A 9 25.23 -0.49 21.23
C HIS A 9 26.16 0.37 20.38
N CYS A 10 25.77 0.81 19.19
CA CYS A 10 26.65 1.58 18.29
C CYS A 10 25.98 2.89 17.82
N SER A 11 25.21 3.55 18.70
CA SER A 11 24.49 4.79 18.39
C SER A 11 25.42 5.96 18.01
N SER A 12 26.64 6.01 18.57
CA SER A 12 27.66 7.02 18.30
C SER A 12 28.48 6.76 17.02
N VAL A 13 28.39 5.55 16.46
CA VAL A 13 29.17 5.18 15.27
C VAL A 13 28.46 5.71 14.02
N MET A 14 29.12 6.64 13.34
CA MET A 14 28.68 7.17 12.05
C MET A 14 28.33 6.02 11.08
N ARG A 15 27.22 6.17 10.36
CA ARG A 15 26.85 5.18 9.35
C ARG A 15 27.92 5.17 8.26
N PRO A 16 28.36 3.98 7.81
CA PRO A 16 29.26 3.92 6.67
C PRO A 16 28.55 4.52 5.46
N ASN A 17 29.19 5.52 4.82
CA ASN A 17 28.71 6.16 3.59
C ASN A 17 28.91 5.30 2.33
N GLY A 18 29.33 4.03 2.51
CA GLY A 18 29.59 3.11 1.41
C GLY A 18 28.31 2.54 0.82
N GLY A 19 28.17 2.65 -0.51
CA GLY A 19 27.12 1.96 -1.26
C GLY A 19 26.62 2.75 -2.47
N ARG A 20 25.88 2.08 -3.34
CA ARG A 20 25.21 2.72 -4.47
C ARG A 20 24.00 3.51 -3.98
N SER A 21 23.97 4.80 -4.27
CA SER A 21 22.84 5.68 -4.00
C SER A 21 21.56 5.14 -4.64
N LYS A 22 20.45 5.27 -3.92
CA LYS A 22 19.15 4.82 -4.41
C LYS A 22 18.69 5.71 -5.55
N VAL A 23 18.21 5.10 -6.64
CA VAL A 23 17.71 5.82 -7.82
C VAL A 23 16.44 6.62 -7.52
N LEU A 24 15.64 6.17 -6.55
CA LEU A 24 14.44 6.85 -6.11
C LEU A 24 14.66 7.48 -4.73
N SER A 25 14.41 8.78 -4.65
CA SER A 25 14.33 9.50 -3.38
C SER A 25 13.06 9.07 -2.62
N ALA A 26 13.05 9.32 -1.31
CA ALA A 26 11.85 9.11 -0.49
C ALA A 26 10.67 9.97 -1.00
N ALA A 27 10.92 11.19 -1.46
CA ALA A 27 9.89 12.04 -2.05
C ALA A 27 9.27 11.41 -3.30
N ASP A 28 10.10 10.79 -4.16
CA ASP A 28 9.62 10.07 -5.34
C ASP A 28 8.75 8.87 -4.91
N GLU A 29 9.19 8.09 -3.92
CA GLU A 29 8.39 6.96 -3.36
C GLU A 29 7.01 7.41 -2.89
N HIS A 30 6.92 8.55 -2.21
CA HIS A 30 5.65 9.10 -1.73
C HIS A 30 4.77 9.57 -2.89
N TYR A 31 5.38 10.16 -3.93
CA TYR A 31 4.68 10.53 -5.14
C TYR A 31 4.03 9.32 -5.82
N TYR A 32 4.78 8.21 -5.98
CA TYR A 32 4.25 6.95 -6.53
C TYR A 32 3.00 6.47 -5.79
N VAL A 33 3.06 6.43 -4.47
CA VAL A 33 1.95 5.99 -3.61
C VAL A 33 0.75 6.92 -3.77
N ARG A 34 0.97 8.23 -3.81
CA ARG A 34 -0.10 9.24 -3.97
C ARG A 34 -0.82 9.13 -5.31
N GLN A 35 -0.11 8.82 -6.41
CA GLN A 35 -0.75 8.64 -7.71
C GLN A 35 -1.74 7.48 -7.72
N LEU A 36 -1.46 6.42 -6.96
CA LEU A 36 -2.37 5.27 -6.84
C LEU A 36 -3.53 5.54 -5.90
N THR A 37 -3.26 6.16 -4.75
CA THR A 37 -4.28 6.31 -3.71
C THR A 37 -5.20 7.51 -3.94
N LYS A 38 -4.66 8.66 -4.36
CA LYS A 38 -5.42 9.90 -4.52
C LYS A 38 -5.89 10.13 -5.94
N ASN A 39 -5.01 9.86 -6.91
CA ASN A 39 -5.31 10.09 -8.32
C ASN A 39 -5.85 8.83 -9.02
N CYS A 40 -6.05 7.73 -8.28
CA CYS A 40 -6.67 6.49 -8.74
C CYS A 40 -6.07 5.93 -10.04
N VAL A 41 -4.76 6.09 -10.25
CA VAL A 41 -4.09 5.50 -11.42
C VAL A 41 -4.12 3.97 -11.27
N PRO A 42 -4.69 3.20 -12.21
CA PRO A 42 -5.08 1.82 -11.93
C PRO A 42 -3.94 0.80 -11.99
N SER A 43 -2.76 1.16 -12.49
CA SER A 43 -1.66 0.19 -12.72
C SER A 43 -0.30 0.86 -12.63
N ALA A 44 0.69 0.12 -12.13
CA ALA A 44 2.08 0.56 -12.04
C ALA A 44 2.66 1.00 -13.39
N VAL A 45 2.24 0.39 -14.50
CA VAL A 45 2.69 0.78 -15.87
C VAL A 45 2.16 2.16 -16.27
N LYS A 46 0.94 2.50 -15.84
CA LYS A 46 0.41 3.85 -16.06
C LYS A 46 1.08 4.85 -15.15
N VAL A 47 1.35 4.45 -13.91
CA VAL A 47 2.10 5.28 -12.94
C VAL A 47 3.49 5.61 -13.47
N THR A 48 4.24 4.66 -14.04
CA THR A 48 5.57 4.95 -14.62
C THR A 48 5.49 5.98 -15.73
N LYS A 49 4.50 5.89 -16.63
CA LYS A 49 4.30 6.87 -17.70
C LYS A 49 3.93 8.26 -17.16
N CYS A 50 3.04 8.33 -16.17
CA CYS A 50 2.72 9.60 -15.52
C CYS A 50 3.97 10.24 -14.92
N LEU A 51 4.83 9.46 -14.26
CA LEU A 51 6.06 9.99 -13.67
C LEU A 51 7.12 10.41 -14.66
N GLU A 52 7.25 9.70 -15.78
CA GLU A 52 8.14 10.11 -16.85
C GLU A 52 7.72 11.47 -17.39
N ASN A 53 6.41 11.73 -17.51
CA ASN A 53 5.88 13.02 -17.94
C ASN A 53 5.99 14.12 -16.85
N ASP A 54 5.67 13.79 -15.60
CA ASP A 54 5.58 14.79 -14.51
C ASP A 54 6.96 15.18 -13.94
N ILE A 55 7.87 14.21 -13.83
CA ILE A 55 9.17 14.35 -13.13
C ILE A 55 10.35 14.14 -14.09
N GLY A 56 10.13 13.59 -15.29
CA GLY A 56 11.21 13.30 -16.25
C GLY A 56 12.07 12.09 -15.85
N LYS A 57 11.65 11.30 -14.86
CA LYS A 57 12.40 10.12 -14.39
C LYS A 57 11.91 8.85 -15.05
N ASN A 58 12.75 8.26 -15.88
CA ASN A 58 12.50 6.93 -16.44
C ASN A 58 12.88 5.86 -15.41
N VAL A 59 11.87 5.11 -14.95
CA VAL A 59 12.03 4.08 -13.92
C VAL A 59 11.32 2.82 -14.38
N GLY A 60 12.04 1.69 -14.38
CA GLY A 60 11.48 0.40 -14.73
C GLY A 60 10.31 0.01 -13.82
N VAL A 61 9.29 -0.63 -14.41
CA VAL A 61 8.05 -1.07 -13.73
C VAL A 61 8.34 -1.92 -12.49
N GLU A 62 9.34 -2.79 -12.54
CA GLU A 62 9.72 -3.66 -11.41
C GLU A 62 10.11 -2.86 -10.17
N ARG A 63 10.77 -1.71 -10.36
CA ARG A 63 11.15 -0.83 -9.26
C ARG A 63 9.92 -0.16 -8.65
N VAL A 64 8.93 0.21 -9.47
CA VAL A 64 7.65 0.71 -8.97
C VAL A 64 6.94 -0.36 -8.15
N HIS A 65 6.84 -1.61 -8.64
CA HIS A 65 6.27 -2.71 -7.86
C HIS A 65 6.99 -2.94 -6.52
N LYS A 66 8.32 -2.76 -6.46
CA LYS A 66 9.07 -2.87 -5.21
C LYS A 66 8.70 -1.76 -4.21
N VAL A 67 8.51 -0.53 -4.68
CA VAL A 67 8.04 0.59 -3.85
C VAL A 67 6.63 0.30 -3.31
N LEU A 68 5.72 -0.17 -4.17
CA LEU A 68 4.34 -0.45 -3.78
C LEU A 68 4.23 -1.59 -2.78
N ARG A 69 4.98 -2.68 -2.99
CA ARG A 69 5.07 -3.78 -2.01
C ARG A 69 5.59 -3.29 -0.66
N LYS A 70 6.58 -2.39 -0.66
CA LYS A 70 7.11 -1.78 0.57
C LYS A 70 6.06 -0.90 1.28
N SER A 71 5.18 -0.24 0.53
CA SER A 71 4.07 0.54 1.08
C SER A 71 2.80 -0.30 1.33
N VAL A 72 2.90 -1.63 1.33
CA VAL A 72 1.77 -2.57 1.54
C VAL A 72 0.64 -2.41 0.51
N LEU A 73 0.93 -1.78 -0.63
CA LEU A 73 0.02 -1.69 -1.77
C LEU A 73 0.34 -2.84 -2.73
N GLY A 74 -0.42 -3.92 -2.62
CA GLY A 74 -0.31 -5.09 -3.47
C GLY A 74 -1.59 -5.32 -4.25
N ALA A 75 -1.47 -5.94 -5.43
CA ALA A 75 -2.62 -6.55 -6.08
C ALA A 75 -3.03 -7.77 -5.24
N ILE A 76 -4.25 -7.72 -4.70
CA ILE A 76 -4.86 -8.85 -4.01
C ILE A 76 -6.11 -9.20 -4.80
N GLU A 77 -6.21 -10.46 -5.21
CA GLU A 77 -7.44 -10.98 -5.79
C GLU A 77 -8.52 -10.94 -4.71
N LYS A 78 -9.51 -10.06 -4.91
CA LYS A 78 -10.63 -9.99 -3.97
C LYS A 78 -11.43 -11.28 -4.09
N PRO A 79 -11.75 -11.96 -2.98
CA PRO A 79 -12.62 -13.13 -3.04
C PRO A 79 -13.96 -12.72 -3.66
N LYS A 80 -14.48 -13.56 -4.56
CA LYS A 80 -15.77 -13.33 -5.20
C LYS A 80 -16.85 -13.29 -4.13
N LYS A 81 -17.50 -12.14 -3.97
CA LYS A 81 -18.63 -12.02 -3.05
C LYS A 81 -19.76 -12.95 -3.52
N PRO A 82 -20.49 -13.60 -2.60
CA PRO A 82 -21.66 -14.37 -2.97
C PRO A 82 -22.69 -13.44 -3.63
N LEU A 83 -23.34 -13.93 -4.68
CA LEU A 83 -24.39 -13.20 -5.37
C LEU A 83 -25.63 -13.18 -4.48
N LEU A 84 -25.93 -12.02 -3.90
CA LEU A 84 -27.13 -11.82 -3.08
C LEU A 84 -28.20 -11.11 -3.91
N SER A 85 -29.42 -11.62 -3.86
CA SER A 85 -30.58 -10.90 -4.39
C SER A 85 -30.88 -9.66 -3.53
N THR A 86 -31.55 -8.67 -4.11
CA THR A 86 -31.98 -7.46 -3.40
C THR A 86 -32.84 -7.78 -2.17
N LYS A 87 -33.69 -8.82 -2.26
CA LYS A 87 -34.47 -9.34 -1.13
C LYS A 87 -33.56 -9.84 0.00
N ASN A 88 -32.55 -10.64 -0.33
CA ASN A 88 -31.62 -11.19 0.66
C ASN A 88 -30.79 -10.10 1.33
N ILE A 89 -30.40 -9.06 0.60
CA ILE A 89 -29.69 -7.89 1.15
C ILE A 89 -30.56 -7.16 2.18
N ARG A 90 -31.82 -6.86 1.83
CA ARG A 90 -32.76 -6.17 2.73
C ARG A 90 -33.03 -6.97 4.00
N ASN A 91 -33.30 -8.27 3.88
CA ASN A 91 -33.56 -9.14 5.02
C ASN A 91 -32.35 -9.25 5.96
N LYS A 92 -31.14 -9.35 5.40
CA LYS A 92 -29.91 -9.34 6.21
C LYS A 92 -29.72 -8.01 6.92
N LEU A 93 -29.93 -6.89 6.21
CA LEU A 93 -29.80 -5.57 6.80
C LEU A 93 -30.82 -5.34 7.93
N SER A 94 -32.08 -5.71 7.73
CA SER A 94 -33.13 -5.58 8.74
C SER A 94 -32.81 -6.44 9.97
N TRP A 95 -32.32 -7.66 9.77
CA TRP A 95 -31.91 -8.54 10.86
C TRP A 95 -30.74 -7.96 11.66
N CYS A 96 -29.70 -7.45 10.99
CA CYS A 96 -28.56 -6.82 11.66
C CYS A 96 -28.96 -5.56 12.44
N ILE A 97 -29.91 -4.76 11.93
CA ILE A 97 -30.41 -3.58 12.64
C ILE A 97 -31.19 -4.00 13.89
N ALA A 98 -32.09 -4.97 13.75
CA ALA A 98 -32.93 -5.47 14.85
C ALA A 98 -32.12 -6.11 15.99
N HIS A 99 -30.97 -6.71 15.67
CA HIS A 99 -30.09 -7.38 16.65
C HIS A 99 -28.77 -6.62 16.85
N SER A 100 -28.72 -5.33 16.53
CA SER A 100 -27.50 -4.51 16.66
C SER A 100 -27.02 -4.36 18.10
N ASN A 101 -27.95 -4.36 19.05
CA ASN A 101 -27.70 -4.19 20.49
C ASN A 101 -27.83 -5.51 21.28
N SER A 102 -27.76 -6.68 20.64
CA SER A 102 -27.66 -7.94 21.40
C SER A 102 -26.23 -8.10 21.94
N THR A 103 -25.85 -7.25 22.87
CA THR A 103 -24.74 -7.52 23.80
C THR A 103 -25.18 -8.68 24.68
N VAL A 104 -24.39 -9.75 24.67
CA VAL A 104 -24.58 -10.94 25.50
C VAL A 104 -24.39 -10.51 26.96
N ASP A 105 -25.49 -10.26 27.67
CA ASP A 105 -25.57 -10.39 29.13
C ASP A 105 -26.08 -11.81 29.39
N ASP A 106 -25.15 -12.77 29.42
CA ASP A 106 -25.22 -14.07 30.11
C ASP A 106 -23.82 -14.71 30.12
#